data_AF-F9F3Q5-F1
#
_entry.id   AF-F9F3Q5-F1
#
_cell.length_a   1.000
_cell.length_b   1.000
_cell.length_c   1.000
_cell.angle_alpha   90.00
_cell.angle_beta   90.00
_cell.angle_gamma   90.00
#
_symmetry.space_group_name_H-M   'P 1'
#
loop_
_entity.id
_entity.type
_entity.pdbx_description
1 polymer ?
#
loop_
_entity_poly.entity_id
_entity_poly.type
_entity_poly.pdbx_seq_one_letter_code
_entity_poly.pdbx_strand_id
1 'polypeptide(L)'
;MSGSVDAITQSPGQTPLDEILSLFQRVFHKSAQYLACQNCDTGCLRHINLVMLHQRQVNLLSELAEDPGEYLRNYFTQTTLGSFQTSKPDDIAIKQLMVRHAARDVRISVDADHKSATGFQERYIAGTLDLSDTGKLNVKWLVEVSENLRRTLEYVRVLLEKDDWAMKLLHS
;
A
#
# COMPACT_ATOMS: atom_id res chain seq x y z
N MET A 1 -16.85 -2.23 -18.00
CA MET A 1 -15.94 -3.04 -18.84
C MET A 1 -14.83 -3.58 -17.94
N SER A 2 -15.03 -4.79 -17.41
CA SER A 2 -14.24 -5.42 -16.35
C SER A 2 -13.73 -6.78 -16.85
N GLY A 3 -12.84 -6.76 -17.84
CA GLY A 3 -12.49 -7.98 -18.58
C GLY A 3 -11.01 -8.32 -18.69
N SER A 4 -10.10 -7.45 -18.24
CA SER A 4 -8.65 -7.65 -18.49
C SER A 4 -7.78 -7.80 -17.24
N VAL A 5 -8.27 -7.42 -16.05
CA VAL A 5 -7.48 -7.52 -14.81
C VAL A 5 -7.81 -8.83 -14.07
N ASP A 6 -9.07 -9.29 -14.15
CA ASP A 6 -9.51 -10.50 -13.45
C ASP A 6 -8.93 -11.78 -14.07
N ALA A 7 -8.58 -11.78 -15.36
CA ALA A 7 -7.96 -12.92 -16.03
C ALA A 7 -6.52 -13.20 -15.56
N ILE A 8 -5.82 -12.19 -15.03
CA ILE A 8 -4.49 -12.36 -14.43
C ILE A 8 -4.62 -12.96 -13.02
N THR A 9 -5.77 -12.79 -12.37
CA THR A 9 -6.02 -13.25 -10.99
C THR A 9 -6.50 -14.68 -10.84
N GLN A 10 -6.52 -15.49 -11.92
CA GLN A 10 -6.89 -16.92 -11.86
C GLN A 10 -5.90 -17.81 -12.64
N SER A 11 -4.66 -17.36 -12.78
CA SER A 11 -3.59 -18.16 -13.40
C SER A 11 -3.11 -19.25 -12.42
N PRO A 12 -2.95 -20.51 -12.84
CA PRO A 12 -2.12 -21.45 -12.09
C PRO A 12 -0.73 -20.83 -11.94
N GLY A 13 -0.27 -20.64 -10.70
CA GLY A 13 0.98 -19.92 -10.38
C GLY A 13 0.83 -18.57 -9.66
N GLN A 14 -0.35 -18.20 -9.16
CA GLN A 14 -0.45 -17.06 -8.25
C GLN A 14 0.31 -17.32 -6.94
N THR A 15 1.17 -16.38 -6.57
CA THR A 15 1.87 -16.37 -5.29
C THR A 15 1.19 -15.42 -4.29
N PRO A 16 1.43 -15.59 -2.98
CA PRO A 16 1.00 -14.61 -1.97
C PRO A 16 1.48 -13.19 -2.28
N LEU A 17 2.66 -13.04 -2.89
CA LEU A 17 3.17 -11.74 -3.32
C LEU A 17 2.29 -11.12 -4.42
N ASP A 18 1.83 -11.90 -5.41
CA ASP A 18 0.95 -11.40 -6.48
C ASP A 18 -0.38 -10.89 -5.94
N GLU A 19 -0.95 -11.58 -4.94
CA GLU A 19 -2.17 -11.16 -4.27
C GLU A 19 -1.99 -9.83 -3.52
N ILE A 20 -0.87 -9.68 -2.80
CA ILE A 20 -0.52 -8.45 -2.08
C ILE A 20 -0.32 -7.29 -3.05
N LEU A 21 0.47 -7.49 -4.12
CA LEU A 21 0.72 -6.46 -5.11
C LEU A 21 -0.57 -6.04 -5.84
N SER A 22 -1.43 -7.01 -6.18
CA SER A 22 -2.75 -6.75 -6.77
C SER A 22 -3.66 -5.98 -5.81
N LEU A 23 -3.66 -6.33 -4.51
CA LEU A 23 -4.37 -5.56 -3.50
C LEU A 23 -3.87 -4.11 -3.45
N PHE A 24 -2.54 -3.92 -3.44
CA PHE A 24 -1.95 -2.59 -3.33
C PHE A 24 -2.29 -1.70 -4.52
N GLN A 25 -2.21 -2.24 -5.74
CA GLN A 25 -2.63 -1.52 -6.94
C GLN A 25 -4.12 -1.17 -6.89
N ARG A 26 -4.99 -2.11 -6.49
CA ARG A 26 -6.44 -1.84 -6.39
C ARG A 26 -6.75 -0.76 -5.36
N VAL A 27 -6.10 -0.80 -4.20
CA VAL A 27 -6.28 0.24 -3.18
C VAL A 27 -5.78 1.58 -3.71
N PHE A 28 -4.58 1.66 -4.28
CA PHE A 28 -4.02 2.89 -4.84
C PHE A 28 -4.97 3.58 -5.84
N HIS A 29 -5.56 2.82 -6.77
CA HIS A 29 -6.53 3.37 -7.72
C HIS A 29 -7.80 3.88 -7.03
N LYS A 30 -8.33 3.14 -6.05
CA LYS A 30 -9.51 3.57 -5.27
C LYS A 30 -9.21 4.81 -4.43
N SER A 31 -8.03 4.88 -3.82
CA SER A 31 -7.57 6.04 -3.05
C SER A 31 -7.56 7.30 -3.92
N ALA A 32 -6.96 7.22 -5.11
CA ALA A 32 -6.92 8.33 -6.05
C ALA A 32 -8.33 8.79 -6.46
N GLN A 33 -9.26 7.85 -6.70
CA GLN A 33 -10.65 8.17 -7.02
C GLN A 33 -11.39 8.86 -5.86
N TYR A 34 -11.19 8.39 -4.63
CA TYR A 34 -11.84 8.97 -3.45
C TYR A 34 -11.30 10.36 -3.13
N LEU A 35 -9.98 10.55 -3.17
CA LEU A 35 -9.33 11.83 -2.91
C LEU A 35 -9.63 12.88 -3.98
N ALA A 36 -9.93 12.46 -5.22
CA ALA A 36 -10.37 13.36 -6.29
C ALA A 36 -11.87 13.74 -6.21
N CYS A 37 -12.64 13.10 -5.34
CA CYS A 37 -14.08 13.31 -5.28
C CYS A 37 -14.44 14.61 -4.55
N GLN A 38 -14.91 15.62 -5.30
CA GLN A 38 -15.33 16.92 -4.77
C GLN A 38 -16.52 16.85 -3.79
N ASN A 39 -17.27 15.74 -3.80
CA ASN A 39 -18.43 15.51 -2.94
C ASN A 39 -18.10 14.67 -1.69
N CYS A 40 -16.86 14.18 -1.54
CA CYS A 40 -16.45 13.50 -0.32
C CYS A 40 -15.96 14.56 0.69
N ASP A 41 -16.78 14.86 1.70
CA ASP A 41 -16.46 15.82 2.75
C ASP A 41 -15.73 15.18 3.95
N THR A 42 -15.56 15.97 5.00
CA THR A 42 -14.92 15.64 6.28
C THR A 42 -15.58 14.54 7.09
N GLY A 43 -16.88 14.31 6.89
CA GLY A 43 -17.62 13.26 7.57
C GLY A 43 -17.67 11.96 6.77
N CYS A 44 -17.06 11.94 5.59
CA CYS A 44 -17.22 10.85 4.66
C CYS A 44 -16.61 9.56 5.20
N LEU A 45 -17.46 8.57 5.49
CA LEU A 45 -17.07 7.20 5.85
C LEU A 45 -16.08 6.57 4.88
N ARG A 46 -15.99 7.09 3.64
CA ARG A 46 -15.01 6.66 2.64
C ARG A 46 -13.57 7.00 3.05
N HIS A 47 -13.31 8.13 3.71
CA HIS A 47 -11.98 8.46 4.24
C HIS A 47 -11.59 7.52 5.39
N ILE A 48 -12.54 7.18 6.26
CA ILE A 48 -12.30 6.19 7.33
C ILE A 48 -11.96 4.82 6.70
N ASN A 49 -12.75 4.37 5.72
CA ASN A 49 -12.48 3.12 5.01
C ASN A 49 -11.13 3.16 4.29
N LEU A 50 -10.75 4.30 3.73
CA LEU A 50 -9.47 4.50 3.05
C LEU A 50 -8.31 4.34 4.03
N VAL A 51 -8.37 4.99 5.20
CA VAL A 51 -7.37 4.83 6.26
C VAL A 51 -7.26 3.37 6.72
N MET A 52 -8.39 2.67 6.87
CA MET A 52 -8.37 1.24 7.24
C MET A 52 -7.72 0.36 6.16
N LEU A 53 -7.93 0.67 4.88
CA LEU A 53 -7.24 0.01 3.78
C LEU A 53 -5.74 0.32 3.80
N HIS A 54 -5.36 1.57 4.06
CA HIS A 54 -3.95 1.95 4.21
C HIS A 54 -3.29 1.24 5.39
N GLN A 55 -3.95 1.14 6.54
CA GLN A 55 -3.47 0.36 7.68
C GLN A 55 -3.19 -1.09 7.28
N ARG A 56 -4.08 -1.72 6.51
CA ARG A 56 -3.84 -3.08 6.01
C ARG A 56 -2.63 -3.15 5.06
N GLN A 57 -2.45 -2.17 4.18
CA GLN A 57 -1.28 -2.12 3.30
C GLN A 57 0.02 -1.97 4.10
N VAL A 58 0.03 -1.09 5.09
CA VAL A 58 1.19 -0.87 5.96
C VAL A 58 1.51 -2.14 6.76
N ASN A 59 0.52 -2.82 7.32
CA ASN A 59 0.75 -4.07 8.05
C ASN A 59 1.38 -5.14 7.17
N LEU A 60 0.83 -5.37 5.96
CA LEU A 60 1.38 -6.33 5.00
C LEU A 60 2.80 -5.97 4.57
N LEU A 61 3.09 -4.68 4.39
CA LEU A 61 4.44 -4.21 4.08
C LEU A 61 5.41 -4.40 5.26
N SER A 62 4.96 -4.21 6.50
CA SER A 62 5.76 -4.48 7.70
C SER A 62 6.07 -5.97 7.83
N GLU A 63 5.05 -6.83 7.72
CA GLU A 63 5.21 -8.29 7.75
C GLU A 63 6.20 -8.75 6.68
N LEU A 64 6.04 -8.27 5.45
CA LEU A 64 6.93 -8.60 4.34
C LEU A 64 8.35 -8.07 4.56
N ALA A 65 8.51 -6.88 5.15
CA ALA A 65 9.81 -6.30 5.44
C ALA A 65 10.56 -7.08 6.55
N GLU A 66 9.83 -7.61 7.53
CA GLU A 66 10.38 -8.38 8.65
C GLU A 66 10.71 -9.83 8.26
N ASP A 67 9.81 -10.51 7.55
CA ASP A 67 10.01 -11.86 7.02
C ASP A 67 9.80 -11.93 5.50
N PRO A 68 10.80 -11.54 4.70
CA PRO A 68 10.71 -11.67 3.24
C PRO A 68 10.59 -13.12 2.78
N GLY A 69 10.94 -14.10 3.63
CA GLY A 69 10.95 -15.51 3.26
C GLY A 69 9.56 -16.07 2.96
N GLU A 70 8.56 -15.67 3.72
CA GLU A 70 7.17 -16.09 3.54
C GLU A 70 6.61 -15.71 2.17
N TYR A 71 7.04 -14.56 1.64
CA TYR A 71 6.50 -13.98 0.41
C TYR A 71 7.37 -14.22 -0.82
N LEU A 72 8.70 -14.33 -0.64
CA LEU A 72 9.66 -14.41 -1.74
C LEU A 72 10.22 -15.82 -2.00
N ARG A 73 10.12 -16.77 -1.04
CA ARG A 73 10.70 -18.13 -1.20
C ARG A 73 9.95 -19.04 -2.16
N ASN A 74 8.82 -18.65 -2.74
CA ASN A 74 8.05 -19.59 -3.56
C ASN A 74 8.85 -20.07 -4.79
N TYR A 75 9.46 -21.25 -4.65
CA TYR A 75 10.30 -21.94 -5.62
C TYR A 75 9.54 -22.32 -6.90
N PHE A 76 8.21 -22.27 -6.87
CA PHE A 76 7.36 -22.80 -7.93
C PHE A 76 7.05 -21.81 -9.06
N THR A 77 7.42 -20.55 -8.93
CA THR A 77 7.12 -19.50 -9.90
C THR A 77 8.27 -18.52 -10.01
N GLN A 78 9.33 -18.98 -10.68
CA GLN A 78 10.25 -18.06 -11.32
C GLN A 78 9.45 -17.19 -12.29
N THR A 79 9.79 -15.91 -12.35
CA THR A 79 9.21 -14.98 -13.31
C THR A 79 9.44 -15.54 -14.71
N THR A 80 8.36 -15.80 -15.45
CA THR A 80 8.42 -16.35 -16.80
C THR A 80 7.92 -15.35 -17.83
N LEU A 81 8.57 -15.31 -18.99
CA LEU A 81 8.09 -14.58 -20.16
C LEU A 81 8.10 -15.54 -21.36
N GLY A 82 6.97 -16.18 -21.63
CA GLY A 82 6.90 -17.29 -22.58
C GLY A 82 7.70 -18.50 -22.08
N SER A 83 8.65 -18.99 -22.86
CA SER A 83 9.53 -20.11 -22.48
C SER A 83 10.77 -19.69 -21.67
N PHE A 84 10.99 -18.39 -21.48
CA PHE A 84 12.14 -17.88 -20.73
C PHE A 84 11.86 -17.92 -19.23
N GLN A 85 12.82 -18.48 -18.47
CA GLN A 85 12.83 -18.50 -17.01
C GLN A 85 14.02 -17.69 -16.50
N THR A 86 13.77 -16.74 -15.61
CA THR A 86 14.82 -15.94 -14.98
C THR A 86 15.68 -16.77 -14.03
N SER A 87 16.95 -16.41 -13.88
CA SER A 87 17.79 -17.00 -12.82
C SER A 87 17.20 -16.70 -11.44
N LYS A 88 17.49 -17.54 -10.43
CA LYS A 88 17.02 -17.30 -9.04
C LYS A 88 17.46 -15.92 -8.49
N PRO A 89 18.71 -15.46 -8.72
CA PRO A 89 19.12 -14.09 -8.36
C PRO A 89 18.30 -13.01 -9.05
N ASP A 90 18.07 -13.12 -10.36
CA ASP A 90 17.31 -12.11 -11.11
C ASP A 90 15.85 -12.07 -10.68
N ASP A 91 15.25 -13.24 -10.42
CA ASP A 91 13.87 -13.35 -9.92
C ASP A 91 13.69 -12.65 -8.56
N ILE A 92 14.62 -12.88 -7.63
CA ILE A 92 14.61 -12.20 -6.32
C ILE A 92 14.79 -10.69 -6.51
N ALA A 93 15.71 -10.24 -7.36
CA ALA A 93 15.93 -8.83 -7.63
C ALA A 93 14.68 -8.15 -8.23
N ILE A 94 14.00 -8.82 -9.16
CA ILE A 94 12.74 -8.33 -9.75
C ILE A 94 11.66 -8.23 -8.67
N LYS A 95 11.47 -9.26 -7.84
CA LYS A 95 10.47 -9.24 -6.75
C LYS A 95 10.77 -8.14 -5.73
N GLN A 96 12.04 -7.93 -5.38
CA GLN A 96 12.45 -6.80 -4.53
C GLN A 96 12.09 -5.46 -5.15
N LEU A 97 12.34 -5.27 -6.46
CA LEU A 97 11.98 -4.06 -7.17
C LEU A 97 10.46 -3.83 -7.16
N MET A 98 9.66 -4.88 -7.39
CA MET A 98 8.19 -4.81 -7.34
C MET A 98 7.69 -4.41 -5.96
N VAL A 99 8.24 -5.01 -4.89
CA VAL A 99 7.91 -4.64 -3.50
C VAL A 99 8.26 -3.18 -3.22
N ARG A 100 9.47 -2.74 -3.58
CA ARG A 100 9.92 -1.35 -3.37
C ARG A 100 9.01 -0.37 -4.12
N HIS A 101 8.63 -0.69 -5.35
CA HIS A 101 7.68 0.12 -6.13
C HIS A 101 6.31 0.20 -5.43
N ALA A 102 5.80 -0.93 -4.96
CA ALA A 102 4.50 -0.97 -4.30
C ALA A 102 4.52 -0.21 -2.96
N ALA A 103 5.60 -0.33 -2.17
CA ALA A 103 5.80 0.44 -0.95
C ALA A 103 5.83 1.95 -1.22
N ARG A 104 6.50 2.38 -2.30
CA ARG A 104 6.51 3.78 -2.75
C ARG A 104 5.09 4.26 -3.09
N ASP A 105 4.32 3.48 -3.82
CA ASP A 105 2.95 3.86 -4.22
C ASP A 105 2.01 3.95 -3.01
N VAL A 106 2.13 3.01 -2.05
CA VAL A 106 1.41 3.07 -0.76
C VAL A 106 1.76 4.37 -0.02
N ARG A 107 3.06 4.72 0.06
CA ARG A 107 3.50 5.97 0.69
C ARG A 107 2.89 7.20 0.04
N ILE A 108 2.92 7.29 -1.30
CA ILE A 108 2.31 8.41 -2.04
C ILE A 108 0.83 8.54 -1.69
N SER A 109 0.10 7.42 -1.62
CA SER A 109 -1.32 7.45 -1.30
C SER A 109 -1.59 7.85 0.14
N VAL A 110 -0.80 7.35 1.10
CA VAL A 110 -0.93 7.72 2.52
C VAL A 110 -0.56 9.19 2.75
N ASP A 111 0.46 9.71 2.07
CA ASP A 111 0.82 11.13 2.13
C ASP A 111 -0.33 12.01 1.60
N ALA A 112 -0.99 11.59 0.53
CA ALA A 112 -2.14 12.31 -0.03
C ALA A 112 -3.36 12.29 0.91
N ASP A 113 -3.63 11.15 1.54
CA ASP A 113 -4.69 11.01 2.54
C ASP A 113 -4.41 11.86 3.80
N HIS A 114 -3.17 11.84 4.30
CA HIS A 114 -2.74 12.72 5.40
C HIS A 114 -2.91 14.20 5.05
N LYS A 115 -2.49 14.61 3.86
CA LYS A 115 -2.67 16.00 3.39
C LYS A 115 -4.15 16.38 3.33
N SER A 116 -5.02 15.47 2.89
CA SER A 116 -6.47 15.67 2.88
C SER A 116 -7.01 15.87 4.30
N ALA A 117 -6.66 14.96 5.22
CA ALA A 117 -7.06 15.03 6.63
C ALA A 117 -6.60 16.32 7.32
N THR A 118 -5.36 16.75 7.08
CA THR A 118 -4.82 18.00 7.63
C THR A 118 -5.53 19.22 7.04
N GLY A 119 -5.79 19.23 5.72
CA GLY A 119 -6.54 20.33 5.09
C GLY A 119 -7.97 20.47 5.64
N PHE A 120 -8.59 19.36 6.03
CA PHE A 120 -9.87 19.40 6.74
C PHE A 120 -9.75 19.96 8.16
N GLN A 121 -8.73 19.57 8.91
CA GLN A 121 -8.45 20.09 10.24
C GLN A 121 -8.19 21.61 10.20
N GLU A 122 -7.40 22.08 9.24
CA GLU A 122 -7.12 23.51 9.03
C GLU A 122 -8.39 24.31 8.76
N ARG A 123 -9.25 23.83 7.85
CA ARG A 123 -10.52 24.48 7.52
C ARG A 123 -11.47 24.56 8.72
N TYR A 124 -11.51 23.49 9.52
CA TYR A 124 -12.25 23.43 10.77
C TYR A 124 -11.72 24.45 11.79
N ILE A 125 -10.41 24.48 12.05
CA ILE A 125 -9.77 25.44 12.97
C ILE A 125 -10.01 26.89 12.53
N ALA A 126 -9.97 27.14 11.22
CA ALA A 126 -10.23 28.46 10.64
C ALA A 126 -11.72 28.87 10.67
N GLY A 127 -12.63 28.00 11.12
CA GLY A 127 -14.07 28.26 11.13
C GLY A 127 -14.73 28.29 9.75
N THR A 128 -14.03 27.85 8.70
CA THR A 128 -14.53 27.78 7.31
C THR A 128 -15.25 26.46 7.00
N LEU A 129 -15.33 25.58 7.99
CA LEU A 129 -16.00 24.30 7.94
C LEU A 129 -16.64 24.04 9.29
N ASP A 130 -17.97 23.95 9.31
CA ASP A 130 -18.72 23.56 10.50
C ASP A 130 -18.80 22.03 10.60
N LEU A 131 -18.51 21.50 11.79
CA LEU A 131 -18.47 20.08 12.07
C LEU A 131 -19.26 19.79 13.35
N SER A 132 -20.03 18.70 13.34
CA SER A 132 -20.54 18.10 14.56
C SER A 132 -19.38 17.62 15.45
N ASP A 133 -19.64 17.37 16.74
CA ASP A 133 -18.61 16.87 17.65
C ASP A 133 -18.02 15.53 17.20
N THR A 134 -18.84 14.65 16.61
CA THR A 134 -18.37 13.42 15.96
C THR A 134 -17.48 13.73 14.76
N GLY A 135 -17.83 14.73 13.94
CA GLY A 135 -16.99 15.15 12.82
C GLY A 135 -15.62 15.66 13.26
N LYS A 136 -15.55 16.44 14.35
CA LYS A 136 -14.29 16.91 14.94
C LYS A 136 -13.41 15.76 15.41
N LEU A 137 -13.99 14.78 16.10
CA LEU A 137 -13.28 13.58 16.57
C LEU A 137 -12.77 12.75 15.38
N ASN A 138 -13.57 12.58 14.34
CA ASN A 138 -13.17 11.85 13.13
C ASN A 138 -11.98 12.53 12.43
N VAL A 139 -12.02 13.85 12.24
CA VAL A 139 -10.91 14.59 11.61
C VAL A 139 -9.63 14.46 12.44
N LYS A 140 -9.72 14.60 13.76
CA LYS A 140 -8.57 14.40 14.66
C LYS A 140 -7.99 13.00 14.51
N TRP A 141 -8.84 11.97 14.55
CA TRP A 141 -8.43 10.58 14.39
C TRP A 141 -7.78 10.31 13.02
N LEU A 142 -8.33 10.86 11.92
CA LEU A 142 -7.75 10.73 10.59
C LEU A 142 -6.33 11.30 10.50
N VAL A 143 -6.11 12.48 11.09
CA VAL A 143 -4.77 13.11 11.12
C VAL A 143 -3.78 12.26 11.92
N GLU A 144 -4.18 11.81 13.11
CA GLU A 144 -3.32 11.01 13.99
C GLU A 144 -2.95 9.66 13.36
N VAL A 145 -3.94 8.93 12.81
CA VAL A 145 -3.68 7.63 12.20
C VAL A 145 -2.87 7.77 10.92
N SER A 146 -3.21 8.70 10.03
CA SER A 146 -2.45 8.88 8.78
C SER A 146 -0.99 9.26 9.05
N GLU A 147 -0.72 10.11 10.05
CA GLU A 147 0.66 10.42 10.47
C GLU A 147 1.39 9.19 11.04
N ASN A 148 0.71 8.35 11.83
CA ASN A 148 1.29 7.11 12.31
C ASN A 148 1.65 6.16 11.14
N LEU A 149 0.75 6.01 10.16
CA LEU A 149 1.00 5.21 8.97
C LEU A 149 2.21 5.71 8.17
N ARG A 150 2.38 7.02 8.03
CA ARG A 150 3.56 7.63 7.36
C ARG A 150 4.85 7.26 8.06
N ARG A 151 4.88 7.36 9.39
CA ARG A 151 6.07 7.01 10.19
C ARG A 151 6.42 5.53 10.07
N THR A 152 5.42 4.65 10.12
CA THR A 152 5.63 3.21 9.94
C THR A 152 6.14 2.91 8.53
N LEU A 153 5.57 3.53 7.49
CA LEU A 153 6.04 3.36 6.12
C LEU A 153 7.47 3.85 5.91
N GLU A 154 7.89 4.90 6.60
CA GLU A 154 9.28 5.36 6.55
C GLU A 154 10.23 4.33 7.16
N TYR A 155 9.85 3.72 8.29
CA TYR A 155 10.60 2.60 8.86
C TYR A 155 10.69 1.42 7.89
N VAL A 156 9.56 1.00 7.30
CA VAL A 156 9.51 -0.09 6.32
C VAL A 156 10.38 0.22 5.10
N ARG A 157 10.32 1.45 4.57
CA ARG A 157 11.16 1.89 3.46
C ARG A 157 12.64 1.67 3.76
N VAL A 158 13.10 2.10 4.93
CA VAL A 158 14.49 1.93 5.37
C VAL A 158 14.88 0.45 5.43
N LEU A 159 13.97 -0.45 5.83
CA LEU A 159 14.24 -1.90 5.79
C LEU A 159 14.35 -2.44 4.37
N LEU A 160 13.41 -2.09 3.49
CA LEU A 160 13.34 -2.58 2.11
C LEU A 160 14.50 -2.07 1.24
N GLU A 161 15.05 -0.88 1.55
CA GLU A 161 16.17 -0.27 0.84
C GLU A 161 17.53 -0.91 1.17
N LYS A 162 17.63 -1.74 2.21
CA LYS A 162 18.88 -2.45 2.52
C LYS A 162 19.20 -3.45 1.40
N ASP A 163 20.44 -3.43 0.93
CA ASP A 163 20.90 -4.30 -0.16
C ASP A 163 20.83 -5.79 0.20
N ASP A 164 20.97 -6.13 1.48
CA ASP A 164 20.96 -7.51 1.98
C ASP A 164 19.58 -8.04 2.39
N TRP A 165 18.53 -7.20 2.34
CA TRP A 165 17.22 -7.47 2.94
C TRP A 165 16.63 -8.83 2.53
N ALA A 166 16.66 -9.19 1.24
CA ALA A 166 16.19 -10.50 0.76
C ALA A 166 17.33 -11.42 0.28
N MET A 167 18.60 -11.00 0.42
CA MET A 167 19.75 -11.77 -0.07
C MET A 167 19.95 -13.08 0.69
N LYS A 168 19.48 -13.15 1.93
CA LYS A 168 19.44 -14.39 2.73
C LYS A 168 18.66 -15.51 2.05
N LEU A 169 17.76 -15.19 1.12
CA LEU A 169 16.96 -16.16 0.35
C LEU A 169 17.71 -16.81 -0.81
N LEU A 170 18.88 -16.28 -1.19
CA LEU A 170 19.72 -16.87 -2.23
C LEU A 170 20.37 -18.17 -1.75
N HIS A 171 20.65 -18.27 -0.45
CA HIS A 171 21.36 -19.39 0.18
C HIS A 171 20.45 -20.45 0.81
N SER A 172 19.14 -20.19 0.89
CA SER A 172 18.08 -21.15 1.27
C SER A 172 17.54 -21.89 0.05
#